data_AF-A0A522RPC4-F1
#
_entry.id   AF-A0A522RPC4-F1
#
_cell.length_a   1.000
_cell.length_b   1.000
_cell.length_c   1.000
_cell.angle_alpha   90.00
_cell.angle_beta   90.00
_cell.angle_gamma   90.00
#
_symmetry.space_group_name_H-M   'P 1'
#
loop_
_entity.id
_entity.type
_entity.pdbx_description
1 polymer ?
#
loop_
_entity_poly.entity_id
_entity_poly.type
_entity_poly.pdbx_seq_one_letter_code
_entity_poly.pdbx_strand_id
1 'polypeptide(L)'
;MAHWLDKCFAPPLYTNMTERGDRLVEEVLELLQSKGYDPTRIPTLIEYVWNRPVGDPPQEVGGVMATLAAYCSVAGLDMEADGWAELERITRPDVMAKIRAKQEAKNKLRFGSPLPGNPAA
;
A
#
# COMPACT_ATOMS: atom_id res chain seq x y z
N MET A 1 8.51 -7.80 -12.77
CA MET A 1 7.44 -7.16 -11.97
C MET A 1 8.02 -5.93 -11.28
N ALA A 2 7.19 -4.93 -10.95
CA ALA A 2 7.54 -3.62 -10.38
C ALA A 2 8.30 -2.61 -11.28
N HIS A 3 8.57 -2.90 -12.55
CA HIS A 3 9.23 -1.96 -13.49
C HIS A 3 8.53 -0.59 -13.59
N TRP A 4 7.23 -0.52 -13.33
CA TRP A 4 6.50 0.75 -13.30
C TRP A 4 6.99 1.69 -12.18
N LEU A 5 7.58 1.17 -11.10
CA LEU A 5 8.15 1.97 -10.02
C LEU A 5 9.31 2.84 -10.55
N ASP A 6 10.25 2.25 -11.26
CA ASP A 6 11.40 2.99 -11.85
C ASP A 6 10.94 4.05 -12.86
N LYS A 7 9.80 3.82 -13.52
CA LYS A 7 9.21 4.78 -14.47
C LYS A 7 8.46 5.92 -13.78
N CYS A 8 8.00 5.72 -12.55
CA CYS A 8 7.12 6.66 -11.85
C CYS A 8 7.79 7.40 -10.69
N PHE A 9 8.89 6.89 -10.14
CA PHE A 9 9.52 7.44 -8.94
C PHE A 9 11.01 7.70 -9.17
N ALA A 10 11.52 8.79 -8.63
CA ALA A 10 12.96 9.05 -8.62
C ALA A 10 13.70 8.06 -7.68
N PRO A 11 14.99 7.74 -7.94
CA PRO A 11 15.79 6.78 -7.17
C PRO A 11 15.79 6.82 -5.63
N PRO A 12 15.65 7.98 -4.95
CA PRO A 12 15.53 8.00 -3.49
C PRO A 12 14.10 7.72 -2.98
N LEU A 13 13.07 7.72 -3.84
CA LEU A 13 11.66 7.62 -3.43
C LEU A 13 11.10 6.20 -3.53
N TYR A 14 11.44 5.44 -4.57
CA TYR A 14 11.02 4.02 -4.63
C TYR A 14 11.78 3.14 -3.63
N THR A 15 12.93 3.61 -3.12
CA THR A 15 13.76 2.91 -2.13
C THR A 15 13.43 3.29 -0.68
N ASN A 16 12.53 4.25 -0.44
CA ASN A 16 12.14 4.66 0.91
C ASN A 16 11.17 3.65 1.55
N MET A 17 11.69 2.83 2.47
CA MET A 17 10.92 1.78 3.16
C MET A 17 9.75 2.32 4.00
N THR A 18 9.86 3.52 4.57
CA THR A 18 8.74 4.14 5.31
C THR A 18 7.59 4.42 4.35
N GLU A 19 7.86 5.05 3.22
CA GLU A 19 6.81 5.38 2.24
C GLU A 19 6.19 4.13 1.60
N ARG A 20 6.99 3.10 1.33
CA ARG A 20 6.48 1.81 0.83
C ARG A 20 5.61 1.10 1.87
N GLY A 21 6.01 1.15 3.14
CA GLY A 21 5.22 0.65 4.26
C GLY A 21 3.89 1.39 4.42
N ASP A 22 3.92 2.72 4.42
CA ASP A 22 2.72 3.57 4.49
C ASP A 22 1.74 3.24 3.36
N ARG A 23 2.24 3.12 2.12
CA ARG A 23 1.38 2.79 0.97
C ARG A 23 0.81 1.38 1.06
N LEU A 24 1.57 0.41 1.54
CA LEU A 24 1.07 -0.95 1.74
C LEU A 24 -0.05 -0.98 2.81
N VAL A 25 0.15 -0.29 3.93
CA VAL A 25 -0.88 -0.19 4.98
C VAL A 25 -2.13 0.52 4.45
N GLU A 26 -1.98 1.60 3.70
CA GLU A 26 -3.10 2.32 3.07
C GLU A 26 -3.95 1.40 2.20
N GLU A 27 -3.35 0.62 1.30
CA GLU A 27 -4.08 -0.32 0.43
C GLU A 27 -4.81 -1.41 1.21
N VAL A 28 -4.19 -1.95 2.26
CA VAL A 28 -4.84 -2.94 3.14
C VAL A 28 -6.05 -2.32 3.84
N LEU A 29 -5.91 -1.08 4.35
CA LEU A 29 -7.01 -0.37 4.99
C LEU A 29 -8.13 0.00 3.99
N GLU A 30 -7.80 0.41 2.76
CA GLU A 30 -8.75 0.67 1.68
C GLU A 30 -9.54 -0.60 1.31
N LEU A 31 -8.85 -1.76 1.22
CA LEU A 31 -9.49 -3.05 0.97
C LEU A 31 -10.44 -3.46 2.12
N LEU A 32 -10.02 -3.30 3.37
CA LEU A 32 -10.84 -3.59 4.55
C LEU A 32 -12.04 -2.64 4.65
N GLN A 33 -11.85 -1.35 4.38
CA GLN A 33 -12.91 -0.35 4.34
C GLN A 33 -13.97 -0.71 3.29
N SER A 34 -13.55 -1.20 2.11
CA SER A 34 -14.47 -1.58 1.02
C SER A 34 -15.47 -2.69 1.39
N LYS A 35 -15.17 -3.49 2.43
CA LYS A 35 -16.04 -4.54 2.97
C LYS A 35 -16.60 -4.22 4.36
N GLY A 36 -16.47 -2.97 4.81
CA GLY A 36 -17.07 -2.50 6.05
C GLY A 36 -16.37 -3.01 7.31
N TYR A 37 -15.06 -3.25 7.26
CA TYR A 37 -14.30 -3.61 8.46
C TYR A 37 -14.38 -2.49 9.51
N ASP A 38 -14.62 -2.87 10.76
CA ASP A 38 -14.73 -1.92 11.87
C ASP A 38 -13.34 -1.33 12.21
N PRO A 39 -13.12 0.00 11.99
CA PRO A 39 -11.83 0.62 12.22
C PRO A 39 -11.44 0.64 13.70
N THR A 40 -12.39 0.49 14.64
CA THR A 40 -12.10 0.48 16.08
C THR A 40 -11.28 -0.73 16.51
N ARG A 41 -11.22 -1.77 15.66
CA ARG A 41 -10.42 -2.99 15.89
C ARG A 41 -8.94 -2.82 15.53
N ILE A 42 -8.59 -1.82 14.73
CA ILE A 42 -7.22 -1.63 14.22
C ILE A 42 -6.21 -1.37 15.34
N PRO A 43 -6.45 -0.48 16.32
CA PRO A 43 -5.49 -0.22 17.40
C PRO A 43 -5.12 -1.48 18.18
N THR A 44 -6.08 -2.36 18.44
CA THR A 44 -5.83 -3.65 19.13
C THR A 44 -4.92 -4.58 18.31
N LEU A 45 -5.09 -4.62 16.98
CA LEU A 45 -4.21 -5.42 16.10
C LEU A 45 -2.79 -4.85 16.04
N ILE A 46 -2.65 -3.52 16.04
CA ILE A 46 -1.34 -2.85 16.14
C ILE A 46 -0.66 -3.26 17.45
N GLU A 47 -1.32 -3.11 18.58
CA GLU A 47 -0.75 -3.51 19.87
C GLU A 47 -0.38 -4.99 19.91
N TYR A 48 -1.24 -5.87 19.38
CA TYR A 48 -0.98 -7.30 19.33
C TYR A 48 0.27 -7.65 18.51
N VAL A 49 0.46 -7.05 17.34
CA VAL A 49 1.60 -7.33 16.46
C VAL A 49 2.90 -6.77 17.04
N TRP A 50 2.89 -5.54 17.54
CA TRP A 50 4.11 -4.90 18.07
C TRP A 50 4.57 -5.47 19.43
N ASN A 51 3.73 -6.23 20.12
CA ASN A 51 4.10 -6.96 21.33
C ASN A 51 4.73 -8.35 21.04
N ARG A 52 4.82 -8.77 19.77
CA ARG A 52 5.48 -10.04 19.38
C ARG A 52 6.95 -9.81 19.01
N PRO A 53 7.80 -10.86 19.10
CA PRO A 53 9.14 -10.81 18.51
C PRO A 53 9.06 -10.47 17.01
N VAL A 54 10.04 -9.70 16.54
CA VAL A 54 10.16 -9.35 15.11
C VAL A 54 10.30 -10.63 14.28
N GLY A 55 9.49 -10.75 13.23
CA GLY A 55 9.49 -11.88 12.30
C GLY A 55 10.56 -11.78 11.20
N ASP A 56 10.75 -12.88 10.48
CA ASP A 56 11.67 -12.96 9.33
C ASP A 56 11.01 -12.37 8.06
N PRO A 57 11.59 -11.36 7.38
CA PRO A 57 10.90 -10.65 6.30
C PRO A 57 10.36 -11.53 5.15
N PRO A 58 11.11 -12.53 4.61
CA PRO A 58 10.57 -13.47 3.62
C PRO A 58 9.32 -14.22 4.11
N GLN A 59 9.31 -14.64 5.38
CA GLN A 59 8.16 -15.31 5.98
C GLN A 59 6.96 -14.35 6.10
N GLU A 60 7.18 -13.10 6.51
CA GLU A 60 6.12 -12.12 6.65
C GLU A 60 5.49 -11.74 5.29
N VAL A 61 6.29 -11.67 4.21
CA VAL A 61 5.76 -11.51 2.84
C VAL A 61 4.82 -12.67 2.49
N GLY A 62 5.21 -13.91 2.82
CA GLY A 62 4.35 -15.09 2.63
C GLY A 62 3.06 -15.04 3.45
N GLY A 63 3.16 -14.59 4.71
CA GLY A 63 2.00 -14.41 5.59
C GLY A 63 0.99 -13.39 5.07
N VAL A 64 1.47 -12.25 4.54
CA VAL A 64 0.63 -11.24 3.89
C VAL A 64 -0.09 -11.83 2.68
N MET A 65 0.62 -12.53 1.79
CA MET A 65 0.03 -13.12 0.59
C MET A 65 -1.02 -14.20 0.92
N ALA A 66 -0.73 -15.08 1.87
CA ALA A 66 -1.67 -16.11 2.32
C ALA A 66 -2.93 -15.51 2.96
N THR A 67 -2.77 -14.45 3.76
CA THR A 67 -3.89 -13.74 4.40
C THR A 67 -4.76 -13.02 3.38
N LEU A 68 -4.14 -12.36 2.38
CA LEU A 68 -4.86 -11.72 1.28
C LEU A 68 -5.69 -12.74 0.49
N ALA A 69 -5.11 -13.89 0.16
CA ALA A 69 -5.82 -14.97 -0.55
C ALA A 69 -7.03 -15.48 0.24
N ALA A 70 -6.88 -15.70 1.55
CA ALA A 70 -7.98 -16.12 2.42
C ALA A 70 -9.07 -15.04 2.52
N TYR A 71 -8.68 -13.77 2.63
CA TYR A 71 -9.62 -12.66 2.65
C TYR A 71 -10.42 -12.57 1.36
N CYS A 72 -9.77 -12.59 0.19
CA CYS A 72 -10.43 -12.52 -1.10
C CYS A 72 -11.42 -13.66 -1.31
N SER A 73 -11.07 -14.88 -0.90
CA SER A 73 -11.96 -16.04 -0.94
C SER A 73 -13.27 -15.81 -0.19
N VAL A 74 -13.20 -15.27 1.04
CA VAL A 74 -14.40 -14.95 1.83
C VAL A 74 -15.14 -13.72 1.29
N ALA A 75 -14.41 -12.73 0.78
CA ALA A 75 -14.95 -11.48 0.27
C ALA A 75 -15.58 -11.60 -1.13
N GLY A 76 -15.48 -12.76 -1.77
CA GLY A 76 -15.94 -13.00 -3.14
C GLY A 76 -15.14 -12.25 -4.20
N LEU A 77 -13.83 -12.11 -3.99
CA LEU A 77 -12.89 -11.44 -4.88
C LEU A 77 -11.92 -12.45 -5.51
N ASP A 78 -11.45 -12.17 -6.72
CA ASP A 78 -10.42 -12.97 -7.38
C ASP A 78 -9.08 -12.25 -7.20
N MET A 79 -8.30 -12.68 -6.21
CA MET A 79 -7.03 -12.05 -5.86
C MET A 79 -6.09 -11.92 -7.07
N GLU A 80 -6.03 -12.94 -7.93
CA GLU A 80 -5.14 -12.93 -9.08
C GLU A 80 -5.68 -12.01 -10.18
N ALA A 81 -6.95 -12.19 -10.58
CA ALA A 81 -7.53 -11.39 -11.65
C ALA A 81 -7.60 -9.90 -11.29
N ASP A 82 -8.03 -9.56 -10.08
CA ASP A 82 -8.14 -8.18 -9.60
C ASP A 82 -6.74 -7.54 -9.47
N GLY A 83 -5.75 -8.30 -8.98
CA GLY A 83 -4.35 -7.86 -8.90
C GLY A 83 -3.74 -7.60 -10.28
N TRP A 84 -3.98 -8.48 -11.24
CA TRP A 84 -3.50 -8.29 -12.62
C TRP A 84 -4.16 -7.11 -13.32
N ALA A 85 -5.47 -6.93 -13.15
CA ALA A 85 -6.19 -5.80 -13.71
C ALA A 85 -5.63 -4.46 -13.18
N GLU A 86 -5.28 -4.38 -11.90
CA GLU A 86 -4.66 -3.19 -11.33
C GLU A 86 -3.23 -2.97 -11.86
N LEU A 87 -2.42 -4.02 -11.98
CA LEU A 87 -1.08 -3.93 -12.57
C LEU A 87 -1.13 -3.45 -14.03
N GLU A 88 -2.08 -3.93 -14.82
CA GLU A 88 -2.33 -3.45 -16.17
C GLU A 88 -2.77 -1.97 -16.15
N ARG A 89 -3.64 -1.59 -15.22
CA ARG A 89 -4.10 -0.21 -15.06
C ARG A 89 -2.96 0.76 -14.76
N ILE A 90 -2.10 0.47 -13.77
CA ILE A 90 -1.04 1.37 -13.34
C ILE A 90 0.11 1.48 -14.34
N THR A 91 0.27 0.48 -15.22
CA THR A 91 1.29 0.50 -16.27
C THR A 91 0.87 1.30 -17.50
N ARG A 92 -0.38 1.77 -17.59
CA ARG A 92 -0.82 2.64 -18.68
C ARG A 92 -0.13 4.01 -18.62
N PRO A 93 0.31 4.59 -19.76
CA PRO A 93 1.06 5.85 -19.78
C PRO A 93 0.37 7.02 -19.08
N ASP A 94 -0.94 7.16 -19.24
CA ASP A 94 -1.74 8.23 -18.63
C ASP A 94 -1.84 8.09 -17.12
N VAL A 95 -1.95 6.85 -16.61
CA VAL A 95 -1.99 6.56 -15.18
C VAL A 95 -0.62 6.77 -14.55
N MET A 96 0.46 6.32 -15.20
CA MET A 96 1.83 6.60 -14.76
C MET A 96 2.11 8.11 -14.69
N ALA A 97 1.59 8.90 -15.65
CA ALA A 97 1.72 10.36 -15.60
C ALA A 97 1.01 10.97 -14.39
N LYS A 98 -0.19 10.48 -14.04
CA LYS A 98 -0.93 10.89 -12.83
C LYS A 98 -0.18 10.51 -11.54
N ILE A 99 0.40 9.30 -11.48
CA ILE A 99 1.20 8.84 -10.33
C ILE A 99 2.42 9.77 -10.14
N ARG A 100 3.15 10.07 -11.22
CA ARG A 100 4.28 11.02 -11.20
C ARG A 100 3.88 12.40 -10.67
N ALA A 101 2.80 12.97 -11.22
CA ALA A 101 2.32 14.29 -10.80
C ALA A 101 1.93 14.34 -9.31
N LYS A 102 1.26 13.28 -8.80
CA LYS A 102 0.94 13.15 -7.38
C LYS A 102 2.21 13.09 -6.52
N GLN A 103 3.21 12.32 -6.94
CA GLN A 103 4.47 12.21 -6.20
C GLN A 103 5.24 13.54 -6.18
N GLU A 104 5.31 14.24 -7.31
CA GLU A 104 5.95 15.56 -7.39
C GLU A 104 5.28 16.58 -6.47
N ALA A 105 3.94 16.56 -6.39
CA ALA A 105 3.20 17.40 -5.46
C ALA A 105 3.53 17.07 -3.99
N LYS A 106 3.63 15.79 -3.63
CA LYS A 106 4.04 15.35 -2.29
C LYS A 106 5.48 15.80 -1.95
N ASN A 107 6.41 15.69 -2.89
CA ASN A 107 7.80 16.13 -2.71
C ASN A 107 7.94 17.63 -2.47
N LYS A 108 7.14 18.45 -3.17
CA LYS A 108 7.13 19.91 -3.01
C LYS A 108 6.69 20.35 -1.62
N LEU A 109 5.89 19.53 -0.93
CA LEU A 109 5.41 19.83 0.41
C LEU A 109 6.46 19.57 1.50
N ARG A 110 7.56 18.84 1.25
CA ARG A 110 8.57 18.44 2.28
C ARG A 110 7.94 17.98 3.61
N PHE A 111 7.48 16.73 3.72
CA PHE A 111 7.10 16.21 5.05
C PHE A 111 7.41 14.72 5.25
N GLY A 112 7.89 14.38 6.46
CA GLY A 112 7.98 13.03 7.02
C GLY A 112 6.66 12.57 7.65
N SER A 113 5.53 12.96 7.05
CA SER A 113 4.20 12.55 7.46
C SER A 113 3.70 11.44 6.53
N PRO A 114 2.98 10.42 7.03
CA PRO A 114 2.38 9.38 6.19
C PRO A 114 1.27 9.93 5.29
N LEU A 115 0.69 11.10 5.64
CA LEU A 115 -0.40 11.71 4.89
C LEU A 115 0.10 12.75 3.88
N PRO A 116 -0.53 12.85 2.69
CA PRO A 116 -0.29 13.97 1.78
C PRO A 116 -0.64 15.29 2.49
N GLY A 117 0.30 16.23 2.51
CA GLY A 117 0.15 17.48 3.26
C GLY A 117 -1.11 18.25 2.85
N ASN A 118 -1.96 18.56 3.83
CA ASN A 118 -3.01 19.54 3.67
C ASN A 118 -2.39 20.95 3.84
N PRO A 119 -2.49 21.88 2.86
CA PRO A 119 -2.09 23.27 3.04
C PRO A 119 -3.10 24.10 3.84
N ALA A 120 -4.05 23.48 4.55
CA ALA A 120 -5.01 24.18 5.40
C ALA A 120 -5.18 23.49 6.76
N ALA A 121 -4.36 23.91 7.72
CA ALA A 121 -4.70 24.08 9.12
C ALA A 121 -4.00 25.34 9.63
#